data_AF-A0ABD4Q7P6-F1
#
_entry.id   AF-A0ABD4Q7P6-F1
#
_cell.length_a   1.000
_cell.length_b   1.000
_cell.length_c   1.000
_cell.angle_alpha   90.00
_cell.angle_beta   90.00
_cell.angle_gamma   90.00
#
_symmetry.space_group_name_H-M   'P 1'
#
loop_
_entity.id
_entity.type
_entity.pdbx_description
1 polymer ?
#
loop_
_entity_poly.entity_id
_entity_poly.type
_entity_poly.pdbx_seq_one_letter_code
_entity_poly.pdbx_strand_id
1 'polypeptide(L)'
;YYCETIEATNPCAEQPLPSYGCCCLGSINLTRFVRQPFTEHASFDFDAFAQVVRVSTRMLDNVLDVTFWPLPEQQAEAQAKRRIGP
;
A
#
# COMPACT_ATOMS: atom_id res chain seq x y z
N TYR A 1 -16.08 16.06 13.51
CA TYR A 1 -14.87 15.38 14.01
C TYR A 1 -14.44 14.41 12.92
N TYR A 2 -13.23 14.54 12.39
CA TYR A 2 -12.70 13.58 11.41
C TYR A 2 -12.14 12.36 12.15
N CYS A 3 -11.96 11.24 11.44
CA CYS A 3 -11.66 9.93 12.04
C CYS A 3 -10.31 9.89 12.81
N GLU A 4 -9.37 10.75 12.46
CA GLU A 4 -8.01 10.78 13.02
C GLU A 4 -7.45 12.20 13.09
N THR A 5 -6.54 12.46 14.04
CA THR A 5 -5.70 13.66 14.07
C THR A 5 -4.34 13.33 13.47
N ILE A 6 -3.96 14.03 12.41
CA ILE A 6 -2.68 13.83 11.70
C ILE A 6 -1.80 15.03 11.97
N GLU A 7 -0.63 14.80 12.54
CA GLU A 7 0.32 15.85 12.92
C GLU A 7 1.66 15.73 12.18
N ALA A 8 1.94 14.58 11.56
CA ALA A 8 3.18 14.31 10.88
C ALA A 8 3.01 13.31 9.72
N THR A 9 4.08 13.16 8.95
CA THR A 9 4.24 12.11 7.95
C THR A 9 5.40 11.20 8.35
N ASN A 10 5.56 10.08 7.66
CA ASN A 10 6.78 9.26 7.77
C ASN A 10 7.98 9.97 7.07
N PRO A 11 9.22 9.44 7.19
CA PRO A 11 10.42 10.15 6.72
C PRO A 11 10.45 10.56 5.23
N CYS A 12 9.78 9.81 4.35
CA CYS A 12 9.71 10.10 2.92
C CYS A 12 8.44 10.86 2.51
N ALA A 13 7.62 11.25 3.49
CA ALA A 13 6.40 12.04 3.36
C ALA A 13 5.26 11.42 2.52
N GLU A 14 5.34 10.14 2.17
CA GLU A 14 4.34 9.44 1.36
C GLU A 14 3.13 8.97 2.17
N GLN A 15 3.23 8.88 3.50
CA GLN A 15 2.13 8.52 4.39
C GLN A 15 1.92 9.57 5.49
N PRO A 16 0.81 10.32 5.47
CA PRO A 16 0.35 11.06 6.63
C PRO A 16 -0.24 10.10 7.67
N LEU A 17 0.29 10.10 8.89
CA LEU A 17 -0.02 9.12 9.92
C LEU A 17 -0.38 9.80 11.26
N PRO A 18 -1.36 9.27 12.01
CA PRO A 18 -1.56 9.66 13.40
C PRO A 18 -0.43 9.11 14.29
N SER A 19 -0.40 9.49 15.56
CA SER A 19 0.48 8.86 16.55
C SER A 19 0.29 7.34 16.55
N TYR A 20 1.40 6.59 16.59
CA TYR A 20 1.41 5.12 16.49
C TYR A 20 0.84 4.54 15.18
N GLY A 21 0.49 5.39 14.20
CA GLY A 21 0.11 4.95 12.87
C GLY A 21 1.26 4.25 12.16
N CYS A 22 0.92 3.23 11.39
CA CYS A 22 1.86 2.49 10.55
C CYS A 22 1.24 2.23 9.17
N CYS A 23 2.08 1.85 8.22
CA CYS A 23 1.66 1.47 6.88
C CYS A 23 2.62 0.43 6.32
N CYS A 24 2.10 -0.69 5.84
CA CYS A 24 2.88 -1.63 5.04
C CYS A 24 2.85 -1.20 3.56
N LEU A 25 4.04 -1.11 2.95
CA LEU A 25 4.22 -0.63 1.59
C LEU A 25 4.49 -1.79 0.63
N GLY A 26 3.99 -1.71 -0.60
CA GLY A 26 4.31 -2.67 -1.65
C GLY A 26 4.15 -2.09 -3.04
N SER A 27 5.19 -2.20 -3.88
CA SER A 27 5.22 -1.60 -5.20
C SER A 27 4.98 -2.60 -6.33
N ILE A 28 4.41 -2.12 -7.45
CA ILE A 28 4.17 -2.92 -8.66
C ILE A 28 5.10 -2.45 -9.78
N ASN A 29 5.85 -3.38 -10.37
CA ASN A 29 6.70 -3.07 -11.52
C ASN A 29 5.87 -2.87 -12.81
N LEU A 30 5.61 -1.61 -13.15
CA LEU A 30 4.79 -1.20 -14.30
C LEU A 30 5.35 -1.67 -15.65
N THR A 31 6.67 -1.86 -15.78
CA THR A 31 7.31 -2.26 -17.06
C THR A 31 6.85 -3.65 -17.52
N ARG A 32 6.38 -4.50 -16.59
CA ARG A 32 5.88 -5.84 -16.88
C ARG A 32 4.53 -5.86 -17.60
N PHE A 33 3.84 -4.73 -17.65
CA PHE A 33 2.52 -4.58 -18.27
C PHE A 33 2.58 -3.87 -19.63
N VAL A 34 3.77 -3.51 -20.11
CA VAL A 34 3.93 -2.97 -21.47
C VAL A 34 3.98 -4.12 -22.47
N ARG A 35 3.01 -4.16 -23.39
CA ARG A 35 2.96 -5.08 -24.52
C ARG A 35 3.65 -4.45 -25.72
N GLN A 36 4.42 -5.26 -26.46
CA GLN A 36 5.17 -4.84 -27.67
C GLN A 36 5.99 -3.55 -27.46
N PRO A 37 6.86 -3.50 -26.43
CA PRO A 37 7.60 -2.29 -26.09
C PRO A 37 8.51 -1.84 -27.23
N PHE A 38 8.69 -0.52 -27.36
CA PHE A 38 9.53 0.11 -28.39
C PHE A 38 9.08 -0.15 -29.83
N THR A 39 7.77 -0.39 -30.03
CA THR A 39 7.14 -0.52 -31.35
C THR A 39 5.97 0.46 -31.49
N GLU A 40 5.47 0.68 -32.70
CA GLU A 40 4.26 1.51 -32.96
C GLU A 40 2.99 0.90 -32.35
N HIS A 41 3.01 -0.38 -31.98
CA HIS A 41 1.91 -1.11 -31.36
C HIS A 41 2.02 -1.21 -29.83
N ALA A 42 2.96 -0.46 -29.23
CA ALA A 42 3.16 -0.46 -27.80
C ALA A 42 1.86 -0.06 -27.06
N SER A 43 1.48 -0.88 -26.09
CA SER A 43 0.25 -0.65 -25.30
C SER A 43 0.45 -1.13 -23.88
N PHE A 44 -0.34 -0.57 -22.96
CA PHE A 44 -0.34 -0.98 -21.56
C PHE A 44 -1.47 -1.97 -21.31
N ASP A 45 -1.15 -3.09 -20.66
CA ASP A 45 -2.09 -4.14 -20.29
C ASP A 45 -2.78 -3.78 -18.96
N PHE A 46 -3.84 -2.98 -19.05
CA PHE A 46 -4.62 -2.54 -17.91
C PHE A 46 -5.36 -3.70 -17.22
N ASP A 47 -5.78 -4.73 -17.97
CA ASP A 47 -6.50 -5.87 -17.42
C ASP A 47 -5.59 -6.70 -16.52
N ALA A 48 -4.39 -7.05 -17.00
CA ALA A 48 -3.40 -7.76 -16.18
C ALA A 48 -2.95 -6.92 -14.98
N PHE A 49 -2.76 -5.61 -15.18
CA PHE A 49 -2.41 -4.69 -14.09
C PHE A 49 -3.49 -4.66 -13.00
N ALA A 50 -4.76 -4.53 -13.37
CA ALA A 50 -5.87 -4.52 -12.42
C ALA A 50 -5.95 -5.82 -11.59
N GLN A 51 -5.67 -6.98 -12.21
CA GLN A 51 -5.62 -8.25 -11.47
C GLN A 51 -4.48 -8.26 -10.44
N VAL A 52 -3.29 -7.78 -10.82
CA VAL A 52 -2.14 -7.73 -9.89
C VAL A 52 -2.38 -6.73 -8.77
N VAL A 53 -2.94 -5.55 -9.06
CA VAL A 53 -3.32 -4.56 -8.03
C VAL A 53 -4.25 -5.19 -7.00
N ARG A 54 -5.31 -5.88 -7.46
CA ARG A 54 -6.28 -6.54 -6.57
C ARG A 54 -5.62 -7.56 -5.64
N VAL A 55 -4.71 -8.38 -6.17
CA VAL A 55 -3.98 -9.38 -5.37
C VAL A 55 -3.00 -8.69 -4.41
N SER A 56 -2.29 -7.65 -4.86
CA SER A 56 -1.35 -6.88 -4.03
C SER A 56 -2.05 -6.21 -2.86
N THR A 57 -3.20 -5.55 -3.08
CA THR A 57 -4.01 -4.96 -2.01
C THR A 57 -4.38 -5.98 -0.95
N ARG A 58 -4.86 -7.18 -1.35
CA ARG A 58 -5.18 -8.25 -0.40
C ARG A 58 -3.94 -8.78 0.32
N MET A 59 -2.82 -8.91 -0.39
CA MET A 59 -1.55 -9.35 0.19
C MET A 59 -1.10 -8.39 1.28
N LEU A 60 -1.09 -7.08 1.01
CA LEU A 60 -0.71 -6.06 2.00
C LEU A 60 -1.66 -6.03 3.19
N ASP A 61 -2.97 -6.19 2.96
CA ASP A 61 -3.93 -6.31 4.06
C ASP A 61 -3.62 -7.52 4.96
N ASN A 62 -3.33 -8.69 4.38
CA ASN A 62 -2.93 -9.88 5.14
C ASN A 62 -1.63 -9.67 5.93
N VAL A 63 -0.70 -8.83 5.44
CA VAL A 63 0.57 -8.53 6.14
C VAL A 63 0.28 -7.92 7.52
N LEU A 64 -0.75 -7.11 7.66
CA LEU A 64 -1.11 -6.48 8.94
C LEU A 64 -1.48 -7.50 10.03
N ASP A 65 -2.00 -8.66 9.64
CA ASP A 65 -2.41 -9.72 10.56
C ASP A 65 -1.24 -10.58 11.03
N VAL A 66 -0.21 -10.73 10.20
CA VAL A 66 0.98 -11.54 10.51
C VAL A 66 2.16 -10.71 10.99
N THR A 67 2.06 -9.38 10.95
CA THR A 67 3.12 -8.48 11.41
C THR A 67 3.29 -8.58 12.92
N PHE A 68 4.54 -8.72 13.36
CA PHE A 68 4.90 -8.54 14.75
C PHE A 68 4.97 -7.04 15.07
N TRP A 69 4.11 -6.57 15.97
CA TRP A 69 4.05 -5.17 16.38
C TRP A 69 4.88 -4.95 17.64
N PRO A 70 5.86 -4.03 17.63
CA PRO A 70 6.73 -3.83 18.79
C PRO A 70 6.02 -3.08 19.93
N LEU A 71 4.96 -2.31 19.62
CA LEU A 71 4.14 -1.59 20.59
C LEU A 71 2.66 -2.02 20.46
N PRO A 72 1.95 -2.27 21.58
CA PRO A 72 0.52 -2.61 21.55
C PRO A 72 -0.36 -1.56 20.87
N GLU A 73 -0.02 -0.28 21.01
CA GLU A 73 -0.73 0.84 20.39
C GLU A 73 -0.67 0.79 18.86
N GLN A 74 0.48 0.40 18.31
CA GLN A 74 0.63 0.23 16.86
C GLN A 74 -0.21 -0.95 16.36
N GLN A 75 -0.27 -2.05 17.11
CA GLN A 75 -1.13 -3.17 16.78
C GLN A 75 -2.61 -2.76 16.78
N ALA A 76 -3.05 -2.02 17.80
CA ALA A 76 -4.42 -1.54 17.90
C ALA A 76 -4.78 -0.61 16.73
N GLU A 77 -3.90 0.33 16.40
CA GLU A 77 -4.06 1.26 15.28
C GLU A 77 -4.10 0.52 13.93
N ALA A 78 -3.18 -0.42 13.70
CA ALA A 78 -3.12 -1.23 12.49
C ALA A 78 -4.41 -2.04 12.29
N GLN A 79 -4.93 -2.65 13.36
CA GLN A 79 -6.15 -3.46 13.29
C GLN A 79 -7.42 -2.63 13.16
N ALA A 80 -7.46 -1.41 13.70
CA ALA A 80 -8.62 -0.53 13.60
C ALA A 80 -8.76 0.10 12.20
N LYS A 81 -7.65 0.50 11.57
CA LYS A 81 -7.67 1.28 10.31
C LYS A 81 -7.20 0.51 9.08
N ARG A 82 -6.40 -0.54 9.27
CA ARG A 82 -5.87 -1.40 8.20
C ARG A 82 -5.25 -0.63 7.03
N ARG A 83 -4.48 0.40 7.34
CA ARG A 83 -3.85 1.27 6.33
C ARG A 83 -2.72 0.53 5.60
N ILE A 84 -2.77 0.54 4.28
CA ILE A 84 -1.76 -0.04 3.38
C ILE A 84 -1.35 0.98 2.31
N GLY A 85 -0.14 0.86 1.77
CA GLY A 85 0.40 1.77 0.76
C GLY A 85 0.90 1.01 -0.48
N PRO A 86 0.45 1.38 -1.69
CA PRO A 86 1.04 0.91 -2.94
C PRO A 86 2.35 1.62 -3.31
#